data_AF-A0A2M7GGM1-F1
#
_entry.id   AF-A0A2M7GGM1-F1
#
_cell.length_a   1.000
_cell.length_b   1.000
_cell.length_c   1.000
_cell.angle_alpha   90.00
_cell.angle_beta   90.00
_cell.angle_gamma   90.00
#
_symmetry.space_group_name_H-M   'P 1'
#
loop_
_entity.id
_entity.type
_entity.pdbx_description
1 polymer ?
#
loop_
_entity_poly.entity_id
_entity_poly.type
_entity_poly.pdbx_seq_one_letter_code
_entity_poly.pdbx_strand_id
1 'polypeptide(L)'
;MLYLSILGLGHLAGEFFDLSLVAEPVDDARPLSLYLGLSLGLGLYMVLMALPFVPGMEVSVALLITFGPEIAPALYMATVTALTGAYAVGNRIHSELIGRFFGALGFTKAERFVGDLAPLTPDGKLQALIDRAPIRLVPFLLRHRYIAVMVALNLPGNTIIGGGGGIALLAGMSGIFRFRYYLAAVALAVTPVPVAVIVFGH
;
A
#
# COMPACT_ATOMS: atom_id res chain seq x y z
N MET A 1 -5.84 -23.85 15.57
CA MET A 1 -6.73 -24.16 14.42
C MET A 1 -6.46 -23.24 13.24
N LEU A 2 -6.50 -21.90 13.37
CA LEU A 2 -6.19 -20.94 12.29
C LEU A 2 -4.74 -21.03 11.76
N TYR A 3 -3.76 -21.14 12.66
CA TYR A 3 -2.34 -21.26 12.26
C TYR A 3 -2.04 -22.55 11.48
N LEU A 4 -2.65 -23.67 11.88
CA LEU A 4 -2.51 -24.96 11.20
C LEU A 4 -3.20 -24.96 9.84
N SER A 5 -4.29 -24.20 9.68
CA SER A 5 -4.97 -24.04 8.40
C SER A 5 -4.21 -23.09 7.46
N ILE A 6 -3.57 -22.04 7.98
CA ILE A 6 -2.68 -21.17 7.20
C ILE A 6 -1.41 -21.92 6.77
N LEU A 7 -0.80 -22.70 7.67
CA LEU A 7 0.34 -23.56 7.34
C LEU A 7 -0.02 -24.68 6.36
N GLY A 8 -1.19 -25.30 6.53
CA GLY A 8 -1.71 -26.32 5.60
C GLY A 8 -2.03 -25.76 4.22
N LEU A 9 -2.66 -24.58 4.16
CA LEU A 9 -2.87 -23.85 2.89
C LEU A 9 -1.55 -23.45 2.24
N GLY A 10 -0.57 -23.00 3.02
CA GLY A 10 0.76 -22.66 2.53
C GLY A 10 1.51 -23.88 1.99
N HIS A 11 1.39 -25.04 2.65
CA HIS A 11 2.01 -26.27 2.21
C HIS A 11 1.35 -26.83 0.95
N LEU A 12 0.02 -26.85 0.89
CA LEU A 12 -0.74 -27.26 -0.31
C LEU A 12 -0.51 -26.31 -1.49
N ALA A 13 -0.42 -25.00 -1.24
CA ALA A 13 -0.02 -24.04 -2.26
C ALA A 13 1.42 -24.30 -2.71
N GLY A 14 2.35 -24.58 -1.79
CA GLY A 14 3.74 -24.91 -2.09
C GLY A 14 3.91 -26.18 -2.94
N GLU A 15 3.14 -27.23 -2.66
CA GLU A 15 3.10 -28.45 -3.48
C GLU A 15 2.44 -28.22 -4.85
N PHE A 16 1.42 -27.36 -4.93
CA PHE A 16 0.79 -26.98 -6.20
C PHE A 16 1.70 -26.07 -7.07
N PHE A 17 2.65 -25.35 -6.45
CA PHE A 17 3.55 -24.40 -7.11
C PHE A 17 4.96 -24.93 -7.40
N ASP A 18 5.26 -26.18 -7.02
CA ASP A 18 6.54 -26.89 -7.24
C ASP A 18 7.76 -25.94 -7.40
N LEU A 19 8.16 -25.34 -6.27
CA LEU A 19 9.28 -24.39 -6.18
C LEU A 19 10.64 -25.00 -6.58
N SER A 20 10.70 -26.30 -6.88
CA SER A 20 11.86 -26.97 -7.47
C SER A 20 12.22 -26.42 -8.86
N LEU A 21 11.25 -25.85 -9.60
CA LEU A 21 11.45 -25.22 -10.91
C LEU A 21 12.16 -23.85 -10.87
N VAL A 22 12.33 -23.26 -9.68
CA VAL A 22 13.09 -22.00 -9.50
C VAL A 22 14.58 -22.28 -9.26
N ALA A 23 14.94 -23.52 -8.88
CA ALA A 23 16.31 -23.93 -8.58
C ALA A 23 17.02 -24.66 -9.76
N GLU A 24 16.28 -25.03 -10.80
CA GLU A 24 16.82 -25.67 -12.01
C GLU A 24 17.40 -24.62 -12.98
N PRO A 25 18.52 -24.91 -13.68
CA PRO A 25 19.15 -23.95 -14.59
C PRO A 25 18.23 -23.60 -15.76
N VAL A 26 18.32 -22.36 -16.21
CA VAL A 26 17.53 -21.76 -17.31
C VAL A 26 17.75 -22.54 -18.62
N ASP A 27 16.77 -23.35 -19.02
CA ASP A 27 16.72 -24.03 -20.31
C ASP A 27 15.54 -23.52 -21.18
N ASP A 28 15.71 -23.55 -22.50
CA ASP A 28 15.04 -22.70 -23.51
C ASP A 28 13.52 -22.92 -23.74
N ALA A 29 12.84 -23.68 -22.89
CA ALA A 29 11.40 -23.90 -22.94
C ALA A 29 10.78 -23.65 -21.57
N ARG A 30 10.61 -22.37 -21.18
CA ARG A 30 9.98 -22.03 -19.90
C ARG A 30 8.61 -22.68 -19.79
N PRO A 31 8.38 -23.57 -18.82
CA PRO A 31 7.09 -24.23 -18.67
C PRO A 31 6.04 -23.19 -18.26
N LEU A 32 4.85 -23.27 -18.84
CA LEU A 32 3.73 -22.36 -18.55
C LEU A 32 3.44 -22.26 -17.03
N SER A 33 3.71 -23.34 -16.28
CA SER A 33 3.59 -23.40 -14.83
C SER A 33 4.45 -22.38 -14.08
N LEU A 34 5.68 -22.11 -14.54
CA LEU A 34 6.58 -21.12 -13.92
C LEU A 34 6.02 -19.70 -14.05
N TYR A 35 5.57 -19.33 -15.25
CA TYR A 35 4.94 -18.02 -15.47
C TYR A 35 3.62 -17.86 -14.71
N LEU A 36 2.83 -18.92 -14.64
CA LEU A 36 1.59 -18.95 -13.87
C LEU A 36 1.88 -18.78 -12.37
N GLY A 37 2.90 -19.49 -11.87
CA GLY A 37 3.36 -19.43 -10.48
C GLY A 37 3.82 -18.04 -10.09
N LEU A 38 4.69 -17.44 -10.89
CA LEU A 38 5.20 -16.10 -10.65
C LEU A 38 4.06 -15.06 -10.71
N SER A 39 3.14 -15.18 -11.68
CA SER A 39 1.99 -14.27 -11.82
C SER A 39 1.02 -14.38 -10.63
N LEU A 40 0.73 -15.60 -10.17
CA LEU A 40 -0.13 -15.85 -9.01
C LEU A 40 0.53 -15.35 -7.72
N GLY A 41 1.82 -15.60 -7.53
CA GLY A 41 2.58 -15.09 -6.40
C GLY A 41 2.62 -13.57 -6.36
N LEU A 42 2.88 -12.92 -7.50
CA LEU A 42 2.88 -11.46 -7.60
C LEU A 42 1.48 -10.87 -7.38
N GLY A 43 0.44 -11.54 -7.88
CA GLY A 43 -0.95 -11.17 -7.66
C GLY A 43 -1.36 -11.25 -6.19
N LEU A 44 -1.00 -12.35 -5.51
CA LEU A 44 -1.23 -12.52 -4.08
C LEU A 44 -0.47 -11.46 -3.27
N TYR A 45 0.79 -11.22 -3.61
CA TYR A 45 1.59 -10.14 -3.03
C TYR A 45 0.89 -8.79 -3.19
N MET A 46 0.40 -8.47 -4.39
CA MET A 46 -0.28 -7.21 -4.69
C MET A 46 -1.56 -7.03 -3.84
N VAL A 47 -2.35 -8.10 -3.67
CA VAL A 47 -3.54 -8.09 -2.83
C VAL A 47 -3.16 -7.88 -1.36
N LEU A 48 -2.20 -8.63 -0.84
CA LEU A 48 -1.73 -8.49 0.53
C LEU A 48 -1.18 -7.08 0.80
N MET A 49 -0.41 -6.53 -0.13
CA MET A 49 0.17 -5.19 -0.03
C MET A 49 -0.90 -4.08 -0.01
N ALA A 50 -2.05 -4.31 -0.67
CA ALA A 50 -3.16 -3.36 -0.66
C ALA A 50 -3.95 -3.39 0.67
N LEU A 51 -3.84 -4.46 1.46
CA LEU A 51 -4.55 -4.58 2.72
C LEU A 51 -3.92 -3.73 3.84
N PRO A 52 -4.75 -3.14 4.72
CA PRO A 52 -4.24 -2.43 5.88
C PRO A 52 -3.61 -3.43 6.89
N PHE A 53 -2.64 -2.93 7.64
CA PHE A 53 -1.88 -3.63 8.69
C PHE A 53 -1.01 -4.79 8.18
N VAL A 54 -0.78 -4.90 6.87
CA VAL A 54 0.21 -5.82 6.32
C VAL A 54 1.59 -5.15 6.27
N PRO A 55 2.65 -5.80 6.79
CA PRO A 55 4.03 -5.29 6.75
C PRO A 55 4.60 -5.39 5.33
N GLY A 56 4.20 -4.44 4.49
CA GLY A 56 4.42 -4.50 3.05
C GLY A 56 5.88 -4.38 2.63
N MET A 57 6.62 -3.44 3.22
CA MET A 57 8.05 -3.27 2.90
C MET A 57 8.86 -4.49 3.33
N GLU A 58 8.56 -5.03 4.51
CA GLU A 58 9.23 -6.21 5.05
C GLU A 58 9.01 -7.42 4.15
N VAL A 59 7.79 -7.61 3.63
CA VAL A 59 7.46 -8.65 2.65
C VAL A 59 8.22 -8.42 1.34
N SER A 60 8.25 -7.19 0.82
CA SER A 60 8.99 -6.87 -0.41
C SER A 60 10.48 -7.17 -0.28
N VAL A 61 11.09 -6.78 0.84
CA VAL A 61 12.50 -7.05 1.12
C VAL A 61 12.75 -8.54 1.24
N ALA A 62 11.89 -9.29 1.93
CA ALA A 62 12.01 -10.74 2.04
C ALA A 62 11.94 -11.43 0.67
N LEU A 63 11.03 -10.98 -0.22
CA LEU A 63 10.95 -11.49 -1.59
C LEU A 63 12.21 -11.20 -2.40
N LEU A 64 12.77 -9.98 -2.31
CA LEU A 64 14.01 -9.62 -2.99
C LEU A 64 15.21 -10.43 -2.49
N ILE A 65 15.26 -10.75 -1.19
CA ILE A 65 16.29 -11.62 -0.62
C ILE A 65 16.12 -13.07 -1.12
N THR A 66 14.89 -13.53 -1.28
CA THR A 66 14.58 -14.93 -1.63
C THR A 66 14.75 -15.21 -3.12
N PHE A 67 14.26 -14.32 -3.98
CA PHE A 67 14.21 -14.49 -5.43
C PHE A 67 15.22 -13.62 -6.19
N GLY A 68 16.01 -12.81 -5.47
CA GLY A 68 17.07 -12.00 -6.04
C GLY A 68 16.59 -10.69 -6.70
N PRO A 69 17.54 -9.95 -7.32
CA PRO A 69 17.28 -8.64 -7.94
C PRO A 69 16.40 -8.72 -9.20
N GLU A 70 16.30 -9.89 -9.83
CA GLU A 70 15.60 -10.09 -11.09
C GLU A 70 14.10 -9.78 -11.00
N ILE A 71 13.49 -10.05 -9.84
CA ILE A 71 12.07 -9.76 -9.60
C ILE A 71 11.80 -8.29 -9.25
N ALA A 72 12.84 -7.47 -9.03
CA ALA A 72 12.69 -6.11 -8.50
C ALA A 72 11.81 -5.19 -9.36
N PRO A 73 11.89 -5.18 -10.70
CA PRO A 73 11.00 -4.38 -11.54
C PRO A 73 9.53 -4.82 -11.43
N ALA A 74 9.27 -6.12 -11.41
CA ALA A 74 7.92 -6.67 -11.27
C ALA A 74 7.32 -6.32 -9.89
N LEU A 75 8.13 -6.48 -8.84
CA LEU A 75 7.74 -6.15 -7.47
C LEU A 75 7.47 -4.65 -7.29
N TYR A 76 8.29 -3.78 -7.90
CA TYR A 76 8.05 -2.34 -7.94
C TYR A 76 6.68 -2.02 -8.55
N MET A 77 6.38 -2.57 -9.73
CA MET A 77 5.12 -2.34 -10.41
C MET A 77 3.94 -2.85 -9.58
N ALA A 78 4.05 -4.04 -9.00
CA ALA A 78 3.02 -4.60 -8.13
C ALA A 78 2.78 -3.71 -6.90
N THR A 79 3.84 -3.21 -6.26
CA THR A 79 3.73 -2.33 -5.07
C THR A 79 3.04 -1.02 -5.42
N VAL A 80 3.48 -0.34 -6.48
CA VAL A 80 2.89 0.94 -6.91
C VAL A 80 1.42 0.75 -7.27
N THR A 81 1.09 -0.35 -7.94
CA THR A 81 -0.29 -0.64 -8.35
C THR A 81 -1.17 -1.01 -7.15
N ALA A 82 -0.66 -1.79 -6.20
CA ALA A 82 -1.35 -2.13 -4.96
C ALA A 82 -1.69 -0.88 -4.14
N LEU A 83 -0.70 -0.02 -3.89
CA LEU A 83 -0.87 1.21 -3.11
C LEU A 83 -1.78 2.21 -3.82
N THR A 84 -1.64 2.35 -5.14
CA THR A 84 -2.56 3.20 -5.94
C THR A 84 -3.98 2.64 -5.92
N GLY A 85 -4.14 1.32 -5.95
CA GLY A 85 -5.42 0.63 -5.81
C GLY A 85 -6.07 0.91 -4.45
N ALA A 86 -5.32 0.71 -3.36
CA ALA A 86 -5.77 1.01 -2.00
C ALA A 86 -6.19 2.47 -1.85
N TYR A 87 -5.41 3.41 -2.38
CA TYR A 87 -5.79 4.83 -2.46
C TYR A 87 -7.09 5.04 -3.23
N ALA A 88 -7.22 4.42 -4.41
CA ALA A 88 -8.38 4.60 -5.26
C ALA A 88 -9.65 4.01 -4.64
N VAL A 89 -9.53 2.93 -3.86
CA VAL A 89 -10.61 2.39 -3.03
C VAL A 89 -10.96 3.41 -1.94
N GLY A 90 -9.97 3.88 -1.18
CA GLY A 90 -10.18 4.87 -0.11
C GLY A 90 -10.83 6.16 -0.58
N ASN A 91 -10.41 6.67 -1.75
CA ASN A 91 -10.96 7.88 -2.34
C ASN A 91 -12.40 7.71 -2.87
N ARG A 92 -12.88 6.47 -3.06
CA ARG A 92 -14.27 6.18 -3.41
C ARG A 92 -15.15 5.96 -2.19
N ILE A 93 -14.58 5.78 -1.00
CA ILE A 93 -15.32 5.74 0.26
C ILE A 93 -15.83 7.16 0.50
N HIS A 94 -17.08 7.40 0.09
CA HIS A 94 -17.72 8.72 0.13
C HIS A 94 -17.69 9.30 1.55
N SER A 95 -17.50 10.61 1.65
CA SER A 95 -17.64 11.37 2.91
C SER A 95 -18.98 11.14 3.60
N GLU A 96 -20.01 10.72 2.85
CA GLU A 96 -21.31 10.33 3.38
C GLU A 96 -21.25 9.07 4.26
N LEU A 97 -20.44 8.07 3.92
CA LEU A 97 -20.28 6.85 4.74
C LEU A 97 -19.60 7.18 6.06
N ILE A 98 -18.58 8.03 6.02
CA ILE A 98 -17.86 8.50 7.19
C ILE A 98 -18.77 9.36 8.07
N GLY A 99 -19.54 10.29 7.46
CA GLY A 99 -20.52 11.12 8.17
C GLY A 99 -21.61 10.28 8.85
N ARG A 100 -22.21 9.33 8.12
CA ARG A 100 -23.23 8.40 8.66
C ARG A 100 -22.68 7.51 9.76
N PHE A 101 -21.43 7.05 9.66
CA PHE A 101 -20.78 6.28 10.72
C PHE A 101 -20.62 7.12 12.00
N PHE A 102 -20.16 8.37 11.89
CA PHE A 102 -20.08 9.26 13.04
C PHE A 102 -21.45 9.61 13.61
N GLY A 103 -22.47 9.83 12.77
CA GLY A 103 -23.84 10.05 13.18
C GLY A 103 -24.43 8.85 13.93
N ALA A 104 -24.19 7.63 13.43
CA ALA A 104 -24.61 6.38 14.08
C ALA A 104 -23.93 6.17 15.44
N LEU A 105 -22.69 6.64 15.62
CA LEU A 105 -21.98 6.63 16.89
C LEU A 105 -22.34 7.81 17.82
N GLY A 106 -23.23 8.70 17.40
CA GLY A 106 -23.66 9.88 18.17
C GLY A 106 -22.68 11.06 18.13
N PHE A 107 -21.62 11.01 17.32
CA PHE A 107 -20.62 12.08 17.18
C PHE A 107 -21.08 13.17 16.20
N THR A 108 -22.13 13.88 16.58
CA THR A 108 -22.74 14.97 15.77
C THR A 108 -21.77 16.09 15.38
N LYS A 109 -20.74 16.38 16.19
CA LYS A 109 -19.68 17.33 15.82
C LYS A 109 -18.80 16.82 14.67
N ALA A 110 -18.44 15.54 14.69
CA ALA A 110 -17.61 14.92 13.65
C ALA A 110 -18.39 14.74 12.34
N GLU A 111 -19.66 14.36 12.43
CA GLU A 111 -20.58 14.29 11.29
C GLU A 111 -20.69 15.65 10.57
N ARG A 112 -20.97 16.74 11.31
CA ARG A 112 -21.01 18.09 10.73
C ARG A 112 -19.68 18.51 10.12
N PHE A 113 -18.57 18.21 10.80
CA PHE A 113 -17.23 18.51 10.30
C PHE A 113 -16.95 17.81 8.95
N VAL A 114 -17.32 16.53 8.82
CA VAL A 114 -17.17 15.78 7.56
C VAL A 114 -18.11 16.35 6.49
N GLY A 115 -19.33 16.74 6.87
CA GLY A 115 -20.29 17.41 5.99
C GLY A 115 -19.77 18.74 5.43
N ASP A 116 -19.15 19.58 6.26
CA ASP A 116 -18.55 20.85 5.85
C ASP A 116 -17.40 20.66 4.84
N LEU A 117 -16.63 19.58 5.00
CA LEU A 117 -15.51 19.26 4.12
C LEU A 117 -15.95 18.59 2.81
N ALA A 118 -17.06 17.85 2.80
CA ALA A 118 -17.54 17.07 1.66
C ALA A 118 -17.61 17.87 0.33
N PRO A 119 -18.18 19.09 0.27
CA PRO A 119 -18.29 19.85 -0.98
C PRO A 119 -16.97 20.51 -1.41
N LEU A 120 -15.95 20.53 -0.55
CA LEU A 120 -14.70 21.24 -0.85
C LEU A 120 -13.82 20.46 -1.82
N THR A 121 -13.07 21.20 -2.65
CA THR A 121 -11.98 20.62 -3.45
C THR A 121 -10.86 20.09 -2.55
N PRO A 122 -9.96 19.21 -3.04
CA PRO A 122 -8.85 18.68 -2.22
C PRO A 122 -7.99 19.76 -1.55
N ASP A 123 -7.78 20.89 -2.23
CA ASP A 123 -7.01 22.01 -1.67
C ASP A 123 -7.84 22.84 -0.68
N GLY A 124 -9.16 22.97 -0.92
CA GLY A 124 -10.09 23.55 0.06
C GLY A 124 -10.19 22.73 1.35
N LYS A 125 -10.26 21.39 1.24
CA LYS A 125 -10.21 20.46 2.38
C LYS A 125 -8.91 20.60 3.17
N LEU A 126 -7.78 20.67 2.46
CA LEU A 126 -6.47 20.89 3.08
C LEU A 126 -6.43 22.19 3.89
N GLN A 127 -6.89 23.30 3.31
CA GLN A 127 -6.86 24.60 3.99
C GLN A 127 -7.76 24.59 5.24
N ALA A 128 -8.97 24.05 5.13
CA ALA A 128 -9.88 23.91 6.26
C ALA A 128 -9.30 23.05 7.40
N LEU A 129 -8.52 22.02 7.07
CA LEU A 129 -7.80 21.20 8.07
C LEU A 129 -6.63 21.97 8.71
N ILE A 130 -5.88 22.74 7.94
CA ILE A 130 -4.78 23.58 8.45
C ILE A 130 -5.30 24.63 9.42
N ASP A 131 -6.40 25.31 9.08
CA ASP A 131 -6.97 26.40 9.87
C ASP A 131 -7.53 25.92 11.22
N ARG A 132 -7.96 24.66 11.29
CA ARG A 132 -8.54 24.03 12.49
C ARG A 132 -7.54 23.16 13.27
N ALA A 133 -6.28 23.07 12.83
CA ALA A 133 -5.28 22.19 13.44
C ALA A 133 -4.71 22.78 14.76
N PRO A 134 -4.81 22.07 15.90
CA PRO A 134 -4.41 22.60 17.20
C PRO A 134 -2.88 22.55 17.47
N ILE A 135 -2.13 21.73 16.72
CA ILE A 135 -0.71 21.45 16.99
C ILE A 135 0.14 21.86 15.79
N ARG A 136 1.22 22.62 16.01
CA ARG A 136 2.10 23.17 14.95
C ARG A 136 2.68 22.15 13.96
N LEU A 137 2.85 20.88 14.38
CA LEU A 137 3.33 19.81 13.51
C LEU A 137 2.29 19.39 12.45
N VAL A 138 1.00 19.47 12.79
CA VAL A 138 -0.09 19.03 11.90
C VAL A 138 -0.16 19.90 10.63
N PRO A 139 -0.15 21.26 10.70
CA PRO A 139 -0.02 22.11 9.52
C PRO A 139 1.20 21.83 8.68
N PHE A 140 2.34 21.50 9.29
CA PHE A 140 3.57 21.19 8.57
C PHE A 140 3.45 19.91 7.76
N LEU A 141 2.93 18.83 8.36
CA LEU A 141 2.67 17.55 7.69
C LEU A 141 1.61 17.69 6.59
N LEU A 142 0.57 18.47 6.84
CA LEU A 142 -0.49 18.75 5.86
C LEU A 142 0.04 19.53 4.64
N ARG A 143 0.89 20.54 4.84
CA ARG A 143 1.52 21.28 3.73
C ARG A 143 2.46 20.41 2.91
N HIS A 144 3.17 19.49 3.56
CA HIS A 144 4.08 18.54 2.92
C HIS A 144 3.44 17.15 2.75
N ARG A 145 2.11 17.07 2.57
CA ARG A 145 1.34 15.81 2.57
C ARG A 145 1.92 14.70 1.71
N TYR A 146 2.46 15.02 0.54
CA TYR A 146 3.08 14.04 -0.36
C TYR A 146 4.36 13.46 0.24
N ILE A 147 5.23 14.33 0.76
CA ILE A 147 6.46 13.92 1.45
C ILE A 147 6.12 13.13 2.72
N ALA A 148 5.10 13.57 3.47
CA ALA A 148 4.65 12.87 4.67
C ALA A 148 4.22 11.43 4.34
N VAL A 149 3.50 11.20 3.25
CA VAL A 149 3.15 9.85 2.78
C VAL A 149 4.41 9.07 2.36
N MET A 150 5.31 9.66 1.59
CA MET A 150 6.55 8.99 1.17
C MET A 150 7.37 8.52 2.38
N VAL A 151 7.49 9.38 3.40
CA VAL A 151 8.18 9.06 4.66
C VAL A 151 7.42 8.01 5.45
N ALA A 152 6.10 8.11 5.56
CA ALA A 152 5.26 7.11 6.24
C ALA A 152 5.38 5.72 5.61
N LEU A 153 5.42 5.63 4.29
CA LEU A 153 5.61 4.37 3.57
C LEU A 153 7.00 3.74 3.81
N ASN A 154 8.02 4.57 4.02
CA ASN A 154 9.41 4.12 4.22
C ASN A 154 9.82 4.01 5.69
N LEU A 155 8.95 4.36 6.64
CA LEU A 155 9.22 4.20 8.06
C LEU A 155 9.18 2.72 8.46
N PRO A 156 10.19 2.19 9.17
CA PRO A 156 10.11 0.84 9.72
C PRO A 156 8.97 0.75 10.75
N GLY A 157 8.23 -0.35 10.74
CA GLY A 157 7.09 -0.52 11.64
C GLY A 157 5.87 0.33 11.26
N ASN A 158 5.78 0.78 10.01
CA ASN A 158 4.58 1.47 9.49
C ASN A 158 3.30 0.63 9.63
N THR A 159 3.41 -0.68 9.87
CA THR A 159 2.32 -1.60 10.21
C THR A 159 1.49 -1.09 11.40
N ILE A 160 2.10 -0.44 12.39
CA ILE A 160 1.40 0.14 13.55
C ILE A 160 0.41 1.23 13.11
N ILE A 161 0.77 1.99 12.08
CA ILE A 161 -0.06 3.07 11.52
C ILE A 161 -1.09 2.51 10.53
N GLY A 162 -0.90 1.29 10.03
CA GLY A 162 -1.75 0.64 9.04
C GLY A 162 -1.01 0.00 7.87
N GLY A 163 0.32 -0.05 7.89
CA GLY A 163 1.12 -0.59 6.79
C GLY A 163 1.05 0.29 5.53
N GLY A 164 1.70 -0.14 4.45
CA GLY A 164 1.64 0.61 3.18
C GLY A 164 0.22 0.75 2.63
N GLY A 165 -0.53 -0.35 2.60
CA GLY A 165 -1.92 -0.38 2.13
C GLY A 165 -2.86 0.49 2.97
N GLY A 166 -2.73 0.47 4.31
CA GLY A 166 -3.56 1.31 5.19
C GLY A 166 -3.21 2.79 5.09
N ILE A 167 -1.93 3.15 5.00
CA ILE A 167 -1.51 4.54 4.73
C ILE A 167 -2.11 5.03 3.41
N ALA A 168 -2.04 4.21 2.36
CA ALA A 168 -2.62 4.53 1.05
C ALA A 168 -4.15 4.68 1.10
N LEU A 169 -4.83 3.77 1.78
CA LEU A 169 -6.28 3.81 1.99
C LEU A 169 -6.70 5.08 2.73
N LEU A 170 -6.04 5.40 3.84
CA LEU A 170 -6.30 6.61 4.64
C LEU A 170 -6.01 7.89 3.83
N ALA A 171 -4.93 7.90 3.05
CA ALA A 171 -4.64 9.00 2.13
C ALA A 171 -5.78 9.19 1.11
N GLY A 172 -6.33 8.09 0.57
CA GLY A 172 -7.51 8.14 -0.30
C GLY A 172 -8.74 8.70 0.42
N MET A 173 -9.08 8.14 1.58
CA MET A 173 -10.24 8.55 2.38
C MET A 173 -10.21 10.01 2.81
N SER A 174 -9.01 10.56 3.05
CA SER A 174 -8.85 11.96 3.43
C SER A 174 -9.35 12.94 2.35
N GLY A 175 -9.30 12.55 1.08
CA GLY A 175 -9.70 13.38 -0.05
C GLY A 175 -8.86 14.65 -0.25
N ILE A 176 -7.74 14.82 0.48
CA ILE A 176 -6.85 15.99 0.33
C ILE A 176 -5.82 15.78 -0.78
N PHE A 177 -5.61 14.56 -1.25
CA PHE A 177 -4.63 14.27 -2.29
C PHE A 177 -5.27 14.34 -3.67
N ARG A 178 -4.52 14.86 -4.64
CA ARG A 178 -4.85 14.72 -6.07
C ARG A 178 -4.19 13.45 -6.61
N PHE A 179 -4.97 12.61 -7.30
CA PHE A 179 -4.55 11.29 -7.78
C PHE A 179 -3.20 11.29 -8.52
N ARG A 180 -3.00 12.18 -9.50
CA ARG A 180 -1.77 12.26 -10.29
C ARG A 180 -0.50 12.49 -9.45
N TYR A 181 -0.60 13.34 -8.42
CA TYR A 181 0.54 13.65 -7.55
C TYR A 181 0.73 12.57 -6.49
N TYR A 182 -0.35 11.93 -6.05
CA TYR A 182 -0.27 10.76 -5.19
C TYR A 182 0.45 9.61 -5.89
N LEU A 183 0.07 9.29 -7.13
CA LEU A 183 0.75 8.27 -7.94
C LEU A 183 2.23 8.56 -8.10
N ALA A 184 2.60 9.81 -8.44
CA ALA A 184 4.00 10.21 -8.54
C ALA A 184 4.76 10.08 -7.21
N ALA A 185 4.13 10.47 -6.09
CA ALA A 185 4.72 10.35 -4.76
C ALA A 185 4.93 8.88 -4.37
N VAL A 186 3.97 8.00 -4.63
CA VAL A 186 4.11 6.56 -4.36
C VAL A 186 5.17 5.93 -5.26
N ALA A 187 5.17 6.24 -6.56
CA ALA A 187 6.21 5.78 -7.47
C ALA A 187 7.61 6.13 -6.94
N LEU A 188 7.80 7.40 -6.54
CA LEU A 188 9.06 7.85 -5.95
C LEU A 188 9.36 7.26 -4.56
N ALA A 189 8.33 6.98 -3.75
CA ALA A 189 8.52 6.36 -2.44
C ALA A 189 8.98 4.91 -2.52
N VAL A 190 8.57 4.19 -3.56
CA VAL A 190 8.89 2.76 -3.72
C VAL A 190 10.25 2.56 -4.39
N THR A 191 10.78 3.53 -5.15
CA THR A 191 12.07 3.39 -5.86
C THR A 191 13.30 3.03 -5.02
N PRO A 192 13.48 3.49 -3.76
CA PRO A 192 14.76 3.32 -3.07
C PRO A 192 15.18 1.85 -2.89
N VAL A 193 14.24 0.98 -2.54
CA VAL A 193 14.53 -0.44 -2.26
C VAL A 193 14.89 -1.22 -3.53
N PRO A 194 14.07 -1.22 -4.61
CA PRO A 194 14.42 -1.87 -5.87
C PRO A 194 15.72 -1.33 -6.48
N VAL A 195 15.93 -0.01 -6.45
CA VAL A 195 17.17 0.59 -6.99
C VAL A 195 18.38 0.14 -6.19
N ALA A 196 18.31 0.14 -4.86
CA ALA A 196 19.40 -0.35 -4.03
C ALA A 196 19.73 -1.82 -4.34
N VAL A 197 18.72 -2.68 -4.48
CA VAL A 197 18.93 -4.09 -4.80
C VAL A 197 19.51 -4.29 -6.22
N ILE A 198 19.08 -3.52 -7.22
CA ILE A 198 19.64 -3.60 -8.58
C ILE A 198 21.09 -3.08 -8.63
N VAL A 199 21.42 -2.03 -7.89
CA VAL A 199 22.74 -1.39 -7.92
C VAL A 199 23.76 -2.13 -7.04
N PHE A 200 23.33 -2.70 -5.91
CA PHE A 200 24.23 -3.34 -4.93
C PHE A 200 24.11 -4.86 -4.87
N GLY A 201 23.06 -5.46 -5.43
CA GLY A 201 22.79 -6.90 -5.40
C GLY A 201 23.52 -7.68 -6.47
N HIS A 202 24.81 -7.42 -6.64
CA HIS A 202 25.73 -8.25 -7.43
C HIS A 202 26.09 -9.54 -6.69
#